data_AF-A0A9P3ISS7-F1
#
_entry.id   AF-A0A9P3ISS7-F1
#
_cell.length_a   1.000
_cell.length_b   1.000
_cell.length_c   1.000
_cell.angle_alpha   90.00
_cell.angle_beta   90.00
_cell.angle_gamma   90.00
#
_symmetry.space_group_name_H-M   'P 1'
#
loop_
_entity.id
_entity.type
_entity.pdbx_description
1 polymer ?
#
loop_
_entity_poly.entity_id
_entity_poly.type
_entity_poly.pdbx_seq_one_letter_code
_entity_poly.pdbx_strand_id
1 'polypeptide(L)' 'MIVYLTFLRDTTVVTEFLGHLTVEKCDAASLQAVLLTHLESQGVDLNKICGISTDGASGAAGGHHRNKS' A
#
# COMPACT_ATOMS: atom_id res chain seq x y z
N MET A 1 1.52 10.42 3.41
CA MET A 1 1.46 9.39 2.35
C MET A 1 0.16 9.59 1.58
N ILE A 2 0.23 9.64 0.25
CA ILE A 2 -0.94 9.72 -0.63
C ILE A 2 -1.33 8.28 -0.99
N VAL A 3 -2.61 7.91 -0.85
CA VAL A 3 -3.06 6.53 -1.07
C VAL A 3 -3.92 6.46 -2.32
N TYR A 4 -3.55 5.54 -3.22
CA TYR A 4 -4.32 5.19 -4.40
C TYR A 4 -4.63 3.69 -4.40
N LEU A 5 -5.84 3.34 -4.83
CA LEU A 5 -6.20 1.96 -5.14
C LEU A 5 -6.20 1.79 -6.65
N THR A 6 -5.37 0.87 -7.16
CA THR A 6 -5.32 0.55 -8.59
C THR A 6 -5.80 -0.87 -8.82
N PHE A 7 -6.74 -1.06 -9.74
CA PHE A 7 -7.32 -2.36 -10.06
C PHE A 7 -7.74 -2.44 -11.54
N LEU A 8 -7.98 -3.67 -12.02
CA LEU A 8 -8.49 -3.91 -13.37
C LEU A 8 -10.01 -4.09 -13.31
N ARG A 9 -10.76 -3.32 -14.10
CA ARG A 9 -12.21 -3.46 -14.31
C ARG A 9 -12.49 -3.47 -15.81
N ASP A 10 -13.09 -4.54 -16.31
CA ASP A 10 -13.46 -4.66 -17.72
C ASP A 10 -12.32 -4.31 -18.68
N THR A 11 -11.14 -4.90 -18.45
CA THR A 11 -9.88 -4.65 -19.20
C THR A 11 -9.28 -3.25 -19.06
N THR A 12 -9.90 -2.37 -18.27
CA THR A 12 -9.42 -1.02 -18.00
C THR A 12 -8.70 -0.95 -16.66
N VAL A 13 -7.52 -0.34 -16.63
CA VAL A 13 -6.84 -0.02 -15.38
C VAL A 13 -7.49 1.22 -14.79
N VAL A 14 -8.04 1.07 -13.58
CA VAL A 14 -8.69 2.14 -12.83
C VAL A 14 -7.81 2.47 -11.64
N THR A 15 -7.58 3.76 -11.40
CA THR A 15 -6.87 4.27 -10.23
C THR A 15 -7.77 5.26 -9.49
N GLU A 16 -8.12 4.93 -8.24
CA GLU A 16 -8.97 5.74 -7.37
C GLU A 16 -8.14 6.32 -6.22
N PHE A 17 -8.33 7.61 -5.94
CA PHE A 17 -7.73 8.26 -4.78
C PHE A 17 -8.50 7.90 -3.52
N LEU A 18 -7.82 7.37 -2.50
CA LEU A 18 -8.44 6.95 -1.24
C LEU A 18 -8.21 7.94 -0.10
N GLY A 19 -7.23 8.83 -0.21
CA GLY A 19 -7.00 9.87 0.79
C GLY A 19 -5.55 10.13 1.12
N HIS A 20 -5.39 10.94 2.16
CA HIS A 20 -4.10 11.27 2.75
C HIS A 20 -3.96 10.57 4.10
N LEU A 21 -2.84 9.88 4.28
CA LEU A 21 -2.44 9.30 5.55
C LEU A 21 -1.29 10.09 6.16
N THR A 22 -1.52 10.60 7.36
CA THR A 22 -0.47 11.13 8.23
C THR A 22 0.10 9.97 9.04
N VAL A 23 1.42 9.86 9.04
CA VAL A 23 2.16 8.80 9.71
C VAL A 23 3.26 9.45 10.55
N GLU A 24 3.30 9.13 11.84
CA GLU A 24 4.31 9.68 12.76
C GLU A 24 5.67 9.01 12.60
N LYS A 25 5.69 7.75 12.13
CA LYS A 25 6.90 6.97 11.86
C LYS A 25 6.94 6.53 10.40
N CYS A 26 8.06 6.81 9.75
CA CYS A 26 8.29 6.50 8.33
C CYS A 26 9.07 5.19 8.11
N ASP A 27 9.06 4.27 9.07
CA ASP A 27 9.61 2.93 8.85
C ASP A 27 8.61 2.03 8.11
N ALA A 28 9.11 1.08 7.32
CA ALA A 28 8.30 0.27 6.43
C ALA A 28 7.18 -0.50 7.15
N ALA A 29 7.44 -1.02 8.36
CA ALA A 29 6.46 -1.80 9.11
C ALA A 29 5.31 -0.91 9.61
N SER A 30 5.64 0.26 10.19
CA SER A 30 4.64 1.24 10.63
C SER A 30 3.80 1.75 9.45
N LEU A 31 4.43 2.05 8.31
CA LEU A 31 3.74 2.50 7.10
C LEU A 31 2.76 1.44 6.57
N GLN A 32 3.20 0.19 6.51
CA GLN A 32 2.37 -0.92 6.05
C GLN A 32 1.17 -1.14 6.99
N ALA A 33 1.39 -1.15 8.31
CA ALA A 33 0.31 -1.34 9.28
C ALA A 33 -0.76 -0.24 9.15
N VAL A 34 -0.36 1.03 9.09
CA VAL A 34 -1.30 2.16 8.96
C VAL A 34 -2.05 2.11 7.63
N LEU A 35 -1.39 1.74 6.53
CA LEU A 35 -2.04 1.58 5.23
C LEU A 35 -3.11 0.47 5.27
N LEU A 36 -2.78 -0.71 5.80
CA LEU A 36 -3.72 -1.84 5.83
C LEU A 36 -4.94 -1.53 6.70
N THR A 37 -4.75 -0.93 7.88
CA THR A 37 -5.85 -0.49 8.73
C THR A 37 -6.73 0.54 8.03
N HIS A 38 -6.13 1.48 7.29
CA HIS A 38 -6.90 2.45 6.51
C HIS A 38 -7.73 1.78 5.41
N LEU A 39 -7.15 0.86 4.64
CA LEU A 39 -7.86 0.13 3.58
C LEU A 39 -9.02 -0.70 4.15
N GLU A 40 -8.82 -1.41 5.26
CA GLU A 40 -9.90 -2.12 5.95
C GLU A 40 -11.02 -1.18 6.38
N SER A 41 -10.68 0.00 6.92
CA SER A 41 -11.68 1.01 7.31
C SER A 41 -12.53 1.53 6.14
N GLN A 42 -12.02 1.43 4.90
CA GLN A 42 -12.74 1.78 3.68
C GLN A 42 -13.53 0.59 3.09
N GLY A 43 -13.54 -0.57 3.77
CA GLY A 43 -14.23 -1.78 3.32
C GLY A 43 -13.47 -2.56 2.24
N VAL A 44 -12.17 -2.30 2.06
CA VAL A 44 -11.33 -3.06 1.13
C VAL A 44 -11.01 -4.44 1.73
N ASP A 45 -11.31 -5.50 0.98
CA ASP A 45 -10.91 -6.87 1.33
C ASP A 45 -9.41 -7.06 1.11
N LEU A 46 -8.63 -7.06 2.19
CA LEU A 46 -7.18 -7.16 2.14
C LEU A 46 -6.69 -8.46 1.47
N ASN A 47 -7.48 -9.53 1.47
CA ASN A 47 -7.09 -10.80 0.84
C ASN A 47 -7.04 -10.71 -0.70
N LYS A 48 -7.61 -9.64 -1.27
CA LYS A 48 -7.60 -9.39 -2.72
C LYS A 48 -6.47 -8.45 -3.15
N ILE A 49 -5.65 -7.97 -2.22
CA ILE A 49 -4.52 -7.09 -2.54
C ILE A 49 -3.38 -7.94 -3.12
N CYS A 50 -3.00 -7.64 -4.36
CA CYS A 50 -1.91 -8.33 -5.06
C CYS A 50 -0.53 -7.69 -4.85
N GLY A 51 -0.48 -6.45 -4.38
CA GLY A 51 0.77 -5.74 -4.14
C GLY A 51 0.55 -4.35 -3.57
N ILE A 52 1.59 -3.82 -2.94
CA ILE A 52 1.66 -2.45 -2.43
C ILE A 52 2.88 -1.81 -3.06
N SER A 53 2.69 -0.64 -3.67
CA SER A 53 3.76 0.18 -4.23
C SER A 53 3.76 1.53 -3.51
N THR A 54 4.95 2.08 -3.27
CA THR A 54 5.10 3.39 -2.63
C THR A 54 6.14 4.21 -3.39
N ASP A 55 5.80 5.45 -3.72
CA ASP A 55 6.70 6.42 -4.33
C ASP A 55 7.39 7.25 -3.24
N GLY A 56 8.21 6.59 -2.43
CA GLY A 56 8.98 7.21 -1.36
C GLY A 56 10.45 6.84 -1.46
N ALA A 57 11.28 7.75 -2.00
CA ALA A 57 12.72 7.64 -1.88
C ALA A 57 13.08 7.48 -0.39
N SER A 58 13.71 6.36 -0.03
CA SER A 58 14.31 6.01 1.28
C SER A 58 13.48 5.35 2.40
N GLY A 59 12.16 5.15 2.29
CA GLY A 59 11.37 4.50 3.37
C GLY A 59 11.04 3.00 3.18
N ALA A 60 10.84 2.56 1.94
CA ALA A 60 10.32 1.22 1.62
C ALA A 60 11.39 0.23 1.11
N ALA A 61 12.67 0.62 1.09
CA ALA A 61 13.75 -0.18 0.52
C ALA A 61 14.23 -1.36 1.42
N GLY A 62 13.65 -1.55 2.60
CA GLY A 62 14.09 -2.56 3.58
C GLY A 62 13.11 -3.72 3.75
N GLY A 63 12.78 -4.47 2.68
CA GLY A 63 11.79 -5.56 2.82
C GLY A 63 11.71 -6.58 1.69
N HIS A 64 12.78 -6.82 0.93
CA HIS A 64 12.80 -7.95 -0.03
C HIS A 64 14.17 -8.63 -0.09
N HIS A 65 14.64 -9.15 1.05
CA HIS A 65 15.63 -10.22 1.02
C HIS A 65 14.93 -11.52 0.58
N ARG A 66 14.98 -11.82 -0.72
CA ARG A 66 14.76 -13.17 -1.22
C ARG A 66 15.89 -14.05 -0.65
N ASN A 67 15.59 -14.83 0.38
CA ASN A 67 16.43 -15.96 0.75
C ASN A 67 16.21 -17.06 -0.30
N LYS A 68 17.13 -17.19 -1.26
CA LYS A 68 17.24 -18.39 -2.09
C LYS A 68 18.14 -19.35 -1.33
N SER A 69 17.55 -20.35 -0.67
CA SER A 69 18.22 -21.60 -0.32
C SER A 69 18.11 -22.58 -1.47
#